data_AF-A0A2H1KR41-F1
#
_entry.id   AF-A0A2H1KR41-F1
#
_cell.length_a   1.000
_cell.length_b   1.000
_cell.length_c   1.000
_cell.angle_alpha   90.00
_cell.angle_beta   90.00
_cell.angle_gamma   90.00
#
_symmetry.space_group_name_H-M   'P 1'
#
loop_
_entity.id
_entity.type
_entity.pdbx_description
1 polymer ?
#
loop_
_entity_poly.entity_id
_entity_poly.type
_entity_poly.pdbx_seq_one_letter_code
_entity_poly.pdbx_strand_id
1 'polypeptide(L)'
;MAAKKSHLPIALTVDLVLVVLFTIIGHYTHSHNFELQGLMTTAWPFLAGLGIAWLLSAVWDRPISPLATGTAVWAITVLLGLVIRALTGEGTAGPFVIVAASLNLITLVGWRIIATAVTGGGSTARRRRR
;
A
#
# COMPACT_ATOMS: atom_id res chain seq x y z
N MET A 1 -27.05 15.09 10.17
CA MET A 1 -25.68 15.10 9.64
C MET A 1 -25.59 13.96 8.62
N ALA A 2 -25.54 14.28 7.32
CA ALA A 2 -25.40 13.24 6.30
C ALA A 2 -24.04 12.56 6.49
N ALA A 3 -24.04 11.27 6.82
CA ALA A 3 -22.81 10.48 6.89
C ALA A 3 -22.16 10.54 5.50
N LYS A 4 -21.06 11.31 5.37
CA LYS A 4 -20.19 11.20 4.20
C LYS A 4 -19.80 9.72 4.14
N LYS A 5 -20.13 9.02 3.05
CA LYS A 5 -19.56 7.70 2.79
C LYS A 5 -18.04 7.89 2.68
N SER A 6 -17.32 7.70 3.78
CA SER A 6 -15.88 7.80 3.76
C SER A 6 -15.38 6.56 3.04
N HIS A 7 -14.74 6.72 1.88
CA HIS A 7 -14.05 5.62 1.18
C HIS A 7 -12.81 5.11 1.95
N LEU A 8 -12.67 5.56 3.20
CA LEU A 8 -11.53 5.41 4.06
C LEU A 8 -11.41 3.97 4.61
N PRO A 9 -12.48 3.32 5.11
CA PRO A 9 -12.38 1.92 5.54
C PRO A 9 -12.04 0.98 4.38
N ILE A 10 -12.59 1.27 3.19
CA ILE A 10 -12.30 0.50 1.98
C ILE A 10 -10.84 0.66 1.59
N ALA A 11 -10.35 1.90 1.53
CA ALA A 11 -8.96 2.18 1.19
C ALA A 11 -7.98 1.50 2.17
N LEU A 12 -8.26 1.56 3.49
CA LEU A 12 -7.43 0.93 4.51
C LEU A 12 -7.43 -0.60 4.35
N THR A 13 -8.61 -1.18 4.12
CA THR A 13 -8.76 -2.63 3.93
C THR A 13 -7.98 -3.09 2.70
N VAL A 14 -8.11 -2.37 1.59
CA VAL A 14 -7.38 -2.70 0.35
C VAL A 14 -5.88 -2.58 0.55
N ASP A 15 -5.39 -1.51 1.18
CA ASP A 15 -3.96 -1.35 1.47
C ASP A 15 -3.43 -2.48 2.36
N LEU A 16 -4.14 -2.81 3.45
CA LEU A 16 -3.77 -3.90 4.35
C LEU A 16 -3.70 -5.24 3.64
N VAL A 17 -4.75 -5.59 2.88
CA VAL A 17 -4.80 -6.84 2.12
C VAL A 17 -3.64 -6.91 1.13
N LEU A 18 -3.37 -5.82 0.41
CA LEU A 18 -2.32 -5.79 -0.59
C LEU A 18 -0.91 -5.88 0.01
N VAL A 19 -0.66 -5.24 1.16
CA VAL A 19 0.62 -5.36 1.88
C VAL A 19 0.80 -6.79 2.42
N VAL A 20 -0.26 -7.40 2.98
CA VAL A 20 -0.22 -8.80 3.44
C VAL A 20 0.01 -9.76 2.26
N LEU A 21 -0.65 -9.56 1.12
CA LEU A 21 -0.43 -10.39 -0.05
C LEU A 21 1.00 -10.28 -0.56
N PHE A 22 1.55 -9.06 -0.60
CA PHE A 22 2.96 -8.83 -0.92
C PHE A 22 3.88 -9.64 0.00
N THR A 23 3.67 -9.61 1.32
CA THR A 23 4.54 -10.30 2.27
C THR A 23 4.40 -11.82 2.18
N ILE A 24 3.19 -12.34 1.97
CA ILE A 24 2.94 -13.77 1.72
C ILE A 24 3.68 -14.25 0.47
N ILE A 25 3.47 -13.57 -0.65
CA ILE A 25 4.06 -13.95 -1.94
C ILE A 25 5.59 -13.84 -1.85
N GLY A 26 6.09 -12.73 -1.31
CA GLY A 26 7.53 -12.48 -1.15
C GLY A 26 8.21 -13.52 -0.27
N HIS A 27 7.61 -13.84 0.88
CA HIS A 27 8.13 -14.86 1.79
C HIS A 27 8.15 -16.23 1.12
N TYR A 28 7.01 -16.67 0.59
CA TYR A 28 6.88 -17.99 -0.04
C TYR A 28 7.87 -18.18 -1.21
N THR A 29 8.09 -17.14 -2.00
CA THR A 29 9.04 -17.19 -3.14
C THR A 29 10.48 -17.47 -2.70
N HIS A 30 10.87 -17.05 -1.49
CA HIS A 30 12.23 -17.25 -1.00
C HIS A 30 12.35 -18.48 -0.08
N SER A 31 11.39 -18.68 0.81
CA SER A 31 11.45 -19.73 1.84
C SER A 31 10.80 -21.04 1.40
N HIS A 32 10.00 -21.02 0.33
CA HIS A 32 9.18 -22.14 -0.17
C HIS A 32 8.27 -22.74 0.92
N ASN A 33 7.92 -21.96 1.95
CA ASN A 33 7.10 -22.40 3.07
C ASN A 33 6.13 -21.31 3.55
N PHE A 34 5.16 -21.73 4.36
CA PHE A 34 4.13 -20.87 4.96
C PHE A 34 4.24 -20.83 6.49
N GLU A 35 5.46 -20.93 7.02
CA GLU A 35 5.65 -20.86 8.47
C GLU A 35 5.20 -19.50 8.99
N LEU A 36 4.28 -19.51 9.95
CA LEU A 36 3.63 -18.29 10.45
C LEU A 36 4.66 -17.31 11.03
N GLN A 37 5.67 -17.83 11.73
CA GLN A 37 6.73 -17.02 12.33
C GLN A 37 7.51 -16.25 11.26
N GLY A 38 7.96 -16.92 10.19
CA GLY A 38 8.69 -16.30 9.08
C GLY A 38 7.86 -15.33 8.26
N LEU A 39 6.56 -15.61 8.12
CA LEU A 39 5.65 -14.66 7.49
C LEU A 39 5.47 -13.40 8.34
N MET A 40 5.33 -13.56 9.66
CA MET A 40 5.16 -12.44 10.58
C MET A 40 6.40 -11.56 10.61
N THR A 41 7.61 -12.12 10.70
CA THR A 41 8.88 -11.38 10.62
C THR A 41 8.93 -10.54 9.34
N THR A 42 8.55 -11.14 8.21
CA THR A 42 8.50 -10.41 6.93
C THR A 42 7.44 -9.30 6.92
N ALA A 43 6.27 -9.53 7.50
CA ALA A 43 5.11 -8.66 7.36
C ALA A 43 5.07 -7.47 8.32
N TRP A 44 5.40 -7.68 9.60
CA TRP A 44 5.23 -6.67 10.64
C TRP A 44 5.93 -5.32 10.35
N PRO A 45 7.13 -5.25 9.73
CA PRO A 45 7.80 -3.98 9.46
C PRO A 45 7.02 -3.12 8.47
N PHE A 46 6.48 -3.75 7.42
CA PHE A 46 5.68 -3.05 6.40
C PHE A 46 4.29 -2.71 6.90
N LEU A 47 3.67 -3.56 7.73
CA LEU A 47 2.39 -3.24 8.36
C LEU A 47 2.52 -2.08 9.35
N ALA A 48 3.61 -2.02 10.12
CA ALA A 48 3.93 -0.88 10.98
C ALA A 48 4.15 0.39 10.14
N GLY A 49 4.94 0.26 9.06
CA GLY A 49 5.16 1.34 8.09
C GLY A 49 3.86 1.86 7.48
N LEU A 50 2.95 0.97 7.09
CA LEU A 50 1.63 1.33 6.54
C LEU A 50 0.77 2.07 7.57
N GLY A 51 0.74 1.59 8.82
CA GLY A 51 0.01 2.26 9.90
C GLY A 51 0.50 3.69 10.10
N ILE A 52 1.83 3.89 10.16
CA ILE A 52 2.43 5.22 10.28
C ILE A 52 2.16 6.07 9.03
N ALA A 53 2.25 5.48 7.84
CA ALA A 53 1.97 6.16 6.58
C ALA A 53 0.53 6.71 6.53
N TRP A 54 -0.44 5.95 7.02
CA TRP A 54 -1.84 6.37 7.13
C TRP A 54 -2.03 7.53 8.10
N LEU A 55 -1.32 7.53 9.23
CA LEU A 55 -1.35 8.62 10.20
C LEU A 55 -0.71 9.91 9.64
N LEU A 56 0.44 9.80 8.98
CA LEU A 56 1.21 10.94 8.48
C LEU A 56 0.69 11.54 7.17
N SER A 57 0.12 10.72 6.27
CA SER A 57 -0.25 11.16 4.92
C SER A 57 -1.60 11.91 4.86
N ALA A 58 -2.23 12.16 6.02
CA ALA A 58 -3.54 12.81 6.12
C ALA A 58 -4.56 12.25 5.10
N VAL A 59 -4.64 10.91 5.00
CA VAL A 59 -5.43 10.16 4.00
C VAL A 59 -6.91 10.56 3.99
N TRP A 60 -7.38 11.17 5.08
CA TRP A 60 -8.72 11.67 5.37
C TRP A 60 -9.27 12.66 4.33
N ASP A 61 -8.42 13.44 3.66
CA ASP A 61 -8.87 14.45 2.71
C ASP A 61 -9.12 13.90 1.30
N ARG A 62 -8.29 12.97 0.83
CA ARG A 62 -8.34 12.44 -0.56
C ARG A 62 -7.89 10.97 -0.66
N PRO A 63 -8.59 10.02 0.00
CA PRO A 63 -8.10 8.66 0.22
C PRO A 63 -7.80 7.87 -1.08
N ILE A 64 -8.50 8.20 -2.17
CA ILE A 64 -8.37 7.55 -3.48
C ILE A 64 -7.38 8.24 -4.42
N SER A 65 -6.78 9.38 -4.03
CA SER A 65 -5.86 10.12 -4.90
C SER A 65 -4.55 9.34 -5.11
N PRO A 66 -4.19 8.95 -6.35
CA PRO A 66 -2.99 8.15 -6.56
C PRO A 66 -1.70 8.93 -6.29
N LEU A 67 -1.63 10.18 -6.76
CA LEU A 67 -0.41 11.00 -6.74
C LEU A 67 -0.15 11.73 -5.43
N ALA A 68 -1.20 12.05 -4.65
CA ALA A 68 -1.04 12.71 -3.36
C ALA A 68 -0.99 11.70 -2.23
N THR A 69 -1.94 10.76 -2.21
CA THR A 69 -2.09 9.80 -1.11
C THR A 69 -1.36 8.50 -1.39
N GLY A 70 -1.54 7.92 -2.59
CA GLY A 70 -0.93 6.63 -2.92
C GLY A 70 0.60 6.66 -2.85
N THR A 71 1.23 7.67 -3.45
CA THR A 71 2.70 7.83 -3.46
C THR A 71 3.26 8.11 -2.06
N ALA A 72 2.60 8.96 -1.27
CA ALA A 72 3.01 9.25 0.11
C ALA A 72 2.90 7.99 0.99
N VAL A 73 1.77 7.29 0.91
CA VAL A 73 1.54 6.05 1.65
C VAL A 73 2.56 5.00 1.26
N TRP A 74 2.81 4.82 -0.04
CA TRP A 74 3.84 3.92 -0.55
C TRP A 74 5.24 4.26 -0.04
N ALA A 75 5.67 5.52 -0.20
CA ALA A 75 7.02 5.95 0.16
C ALA A 75 7.28 5.75 1.65
N ILE A 76 6.36 6.18 2.52
CA ILE A 76 6.50 6.02 3.97
C ILE A 76 6.47 4.54 4.36
N THR A 77 5.56 3.74 3.77
CA THR A 77 5.46 2.29 4.06
C THR A 77 6.75 1.56 3.75
N VAL A 78 7.31 1.79 2.55
CA VAL A 78 8.54 1.12 2.10
C VAL A 78 9.75 1.62 2.89
N LEU A 79 9.90 2.94 3.06
CA LEU A 79 11.02 3.50 3.82
C LEU A 79 11.03 2.97 5.25
N LEU A 80 9.91 3.08 5.97
CA LEU A 80 9.84 2.60 7.35
C LEU A 80 9.97 1.08 7.43
N GLY A 81 9.33 0.33 6.54
CA GLY A 81 9.44 -1.13 6.51
C GLY A 81 10.89 -1.58 6.32
N LEU A 82 11.62 -0.99 5.39
CA LEU A 82 13.03 -1.30 5.16
C LEU A 82 13.94 -0.86 6.31
N VAL A 83 13.69 0.32 6.88
CA VAL A 83 14.45 0.82 8.05
C VAL A 83 14.25 -0.11 9.25
N ILE A 84 13.00 -0.47 9.56
CA ILE A 84 12.68 -1.38 10.66
C ILE A 84 13.37 -2.73 10.44
N ARG A 85 13.30 -3.30 9.23
CA ARG A 85 13.99 -4.56 8.89
C ARG A 85 15.49 -4.50 9.06
N ALA A 86 16.12 -3.39 8.67
CA ALA A 86 17.54 -3.18 8.84
C ALA A 86 17.92 -3.14 10.33
N LEU A 87 17.11 -2.46 11.14
CA LEU A 87 17.31 -2.34 12.59
C LEU A 87 17.06 -3.66 13.34
N THR A 88 16.17 -4.52 12.85
CA THR A 88 15.85 -5.81 13.48
C THR A 88 16.66 -6.99 12.96
N GLY A 89 17.61 -6.74 12.05
CA GLY A 89 18.51 -7.77 11.53
C GLY A 89 17.87 -8.74 10.54
N GLU A 90 16.69 -8.43 10.01
CA GLU A 90 16.00 -9.30 9.03
C GLU A 90 16.56 -9.20 7.61
N GLY A 91 17.54 -8.32 7.39
CA GLY A 91 18.23 -8.15 6.13
C GLY A 91 17.48 -7.30 5.10
N THR A 92 18.25 -6.55 4.32
CA THR A 92 17.80 -5.67 3.24
C THR A 92 18.67 -5.86 2.00
N ALA A 93 18.70 -7.09 1.48
CA ALA A 93 19.43 -7.39 0.25
C ALA A 93 18.94 -6.47 -0.88
N GLY A 94 19.84 -6.01 -1.76
CA GLY A 94 19.50 -5.11 -2.87
C GLY A 94 18.28 -5.55 -3.69
N PRO A 95 18.17 -6.82 -4.12
CA PRO A 95 17.00 -7.33 -4.81
C PRO A 95 15.70 -7.20 -4.01
N PHE A 96 15.75 -7.47 -2.70
CA PHE A 96 14.59 -7.34 -1.82
C PHE A 96 14.08 -5.90 -1.76
N VAL A 97 14.99 -4.92 -1.63
CA VAL A 97 14.64 -3.49 -1.62
C VAL A 97 13.89 -3.10 -2.89
N ILE A 98 14.40 -3.51 -4.06
CA ILE A 98 13.78 -3.21 -5.36
C ILE A 98 12.40 -3.86 -5.45
N VAL A 99 12.30 -5.16 -5.17
CA VAL A 99 11.04 -5.90 -5.28
C VAL A 99 10.00 -5.37 -4.28
N ALA A 100 10.38 -5.12 -3.03
CA ALA A 100 9.51 -4.55 -2.02
C ALA A 100 8.99 -3.17 -2.43
N ALA A 101 9.88 -2.29 -2.91
CA ALA A 101 9.51 -0.97 -3.38
C ALA A 101 8.57 -1.03 -4.59
N SER A 102 8.89 -1.84 -5.61
CA SER A 102 8.10 -1.96 -6.83
C SER A 102 6.74 -2.60 -6.59
N LEU A 103 6.66 -3.70 -5.84
CA LEU A 103 5.38 -4.36 -5.56
C LEU A 103 4.47 -3.47 -4.72
N ASN A 104 4.98 -2.84 -3.66
CA ASN A 104 4.18 -1.89 -2.88
C ASN A 104 3.76 -0.66 -3.70
N LEU A 105 4.58 -0.20 -4.66
CA LEU A 105 4.20 0.88 -5.56
C LEU A 105 3.02 0.46 -6.43
N ILE A 106 3.15 -0.69 -7.10
CA ILE A 106 2.12 -1.23 -7.99
C ILE A 106 0.83 -1.46 -7.22
N THR A 107 0.90 -2.02 -6.02
CA THR A 107 -0.30 -2.32 -5.25
C THR A 107 -0.92 -1.04 -4.70
N LEU A 108 -0.22 -0.28 -3.84
CA LEU A 108 -0.77 0.88 -3.12
C LEU A 108 -1.14 2.05 -4.06
N VAL A 109 -0.37 2.29 -5.12
CA VAL A 109 -0.69 3.33 -6.10
C VAL A 109 -1.59 2.81 -7.20
N GLY A 110 -1.32 1.62 -7.73
CA GLY A 110 -2.05 1.07 -8.88
C GLY A 110 -3.54 0.85 -8.60
N TRP A 111 -3.92 0.35 -7.42
CA TRP A 111 -5.34 0.20 -7.10
C TRP A 111 -6.06 1.55 -7.04
N ARG A 112 -5.40 2.61 -6.55
CA ARG A 112 -5.95 3.97 -6.52
C ARG A 112 -6.10 4.55 -7.91
N ILE A 113 -5.17 4.27 -8.83
CA ILE A 113 -5.30 4.63 -10.25
C ILE A 113 -6.56 3.99 -10.83
N ILE A 114 -6.75 2.68 -10.60
CA ILE A 114 -7.92 1.94 -11.07
C ILE A 114 -9.21 2.52 -10.47
N ALA A 115 -9.25 2.74 -9.14
CA ALA A 115 -10.40 3.30 -8.46
C ALA A 115 -10.75 4.71 -8.98
N THR A 116 -9.76 5.54 -9.24
CA THR A 116 -9.95 6.89 -9.80
C THR A 116 -10.46 6.81 -11.25
N ALA A 117 -9.95 5.89 -12.06
CA ALA A 117 -10.42 5.71 -13.44
C ALA A 117 -11.88 5.23 -13.49
N VAL A 118 -12.24 4.26 -12.65
CA VAL A 118 -13.60 3.70 -12.55
C VAL A 118 -14.60 4.74 -12.03
N THR A 119 -14.19 5.57 -11.07
CA THR A 119 -15.06 6.60 -10.47
C THR A 119 -15.10 7.90 -11.28
N GLY A 120 -14.01 8.25 -11.98
CA GLY A 120 -13.87 9.48 -12.77
C GLY A 120 -14.36 9.36 -14.23
N GLY A 121 -14.43 8.15 -14.79
CA GLY A 121 -14.80 7.89 -16.18
C GLY A 121 -16.20 8.34 -16.60
N GLY A 122 -17.11 8.58 -15.64
CA GLY A 122 -18.48 9.05 -15.91
C GLY A 122 -18.61 10.54 -16.25
N SER A 123 -17.60 11.37 -15.91
CA SER A 123 -17.70 12.84 -16.03
C SER A 123 -17.22 13.37 -17.38
N THR A 124 -16.36 12.65 -18.09
CA THR A 124 -15.78 13.09 -19.36
C THR A 124 -16.74 12.94 -20.54
N ALA A 125 -17.69 11.99 -20.48
CA ALA A 125 -18.68 11.78 -21.53
C ALA A 125 -19.69 12.93 -21.66
N ARG A 126 -19.86 13.76 -20.62
CA ARG A 126 -20.84 14.88 -20.61
C ARG A 126 -20.27 16.20 -21.13
N ARG A 127 -18.93 16.37 -21.14
CA ARG A 127 -18.27 17.61 -21.60
C ARG A 127 -18.00 17.65 -23.10
N ARG A 128 -18.15 16.53 -23.81
CA ARG A 128 -17.96 16.41 -25.27
C ARG A 128 -19.27 16.56 -26.09
N ARG A 129 -20.39 16.87 -25.43
CA ARG A 129 -21.73 17.05 -26.04
C ARG A 129 -22.29 18.47 -25.89
N ARG A 130 -21.46 19.45 -25.52
CA ARG A 130 -21.76 20.89 -25.61
C ARG A 130 -20.71 21.53 -26.50
#